data_AF-A0A3S0F321-F1
#
_entry.id   AF-A0A3S0F321-F1
#
_cell.length_a   1.000
_cell.length_b   1.000
_cell.length_c   1.000
_cell.angle_alpha   90.00
_cell.angle_beta   90.00
_cell.angle_gamma   90.00
#
_symmetry.space_group_name_H-M   'P 1'
#
loop_
_entity.id
_entity.type
_entity.pdbx_description
1 polymer ?
#
loop_
_entity_poly.entity_id
_entity_poly.type
_entity_poly.pdbx_seq_one_letter_code
_entity_poly.pdbx_strand_id
1 'polypeptide(L)' 'MCMIERFLKDESAATAIEYGLIAAGIALAIIGAVNTLGSSMSSKFTDLSTSIK' A
#
# COMPACT_ATOMS: atom_id res chain seq x y z
N MET A 1 18.04 -32.03 -18.11
CA MET A 1 16.94 -31.05 -17.96
C MET A 1 17.42 -29.72 -18.51
N CYS A 2 16.82 -29.22 -19.59
CA CYS A 2 17.25 -27.97 -20.21
C CYS A 2 16.81 -26.77 -19.35
N MET A 3 17.57 -25.67 -19.36
CA MET A 3 17.29 -24.46 -18.54
C MET A 3 15.89 -23.88 -18.81
N ILE A 4 15.40 -24.03 -20.05
CA ILE A 4 14.08 -23.57 -20.50
C ILE A 4 12.95 -24.35 -19.82
N GLU A 5 13.10 -25.66 -19.58
CA GLU A 5 12.09 -26.47 -18.88
C GLU A 5 11.98 -26.13 -17.39
N ARG A 6 13.07 -25.68 -16.77
CA ARG A 6 13.07 -25.21 -15.37
C ARG A 6 12.39 -23.85 -15.23
N PHE A 7 12.59 -22.96 -16.20
CA PHE A 7 11.94 -21.64 -16.22
C PHE A 7 10.43 -21.75 -16.45
N LEU A 8 10.00 -22.64 -17.34
CA LEU A 8 8.57 -22.94 -17.58
C LEU A 8 7.87 -23.60 -16.36
N LYS A 9 8.63 -24.21 -15.45
CA LYS A 9 8.14 -24.84 -14.22
C LYS A 9 8.27 -23.94 -12.98
N ASP A 10 8.76 -22.70 -13.13
CA ASP A 10 8.98 -21.82 -12.00
C ASP A 10 7.66 -21.13 -11.58
N GLU A 11 7.00 -21.69 -10.56
CA GLU A 11 5.83 -21.08 -9.92
C GLU A 11 6.18 -19.90 -9.02
N SER A 12 7.46 -19.67 -8.70
CA SER A 12 7.89 -18.56 -7.84
C SER A 12 7.50 -17.20 -8.45
N ALA A 13 7.57 -17.07 -9.78
CA ALA A 13 7.12 -15.88 -10.51
C ALA A 13 5.58 -15.72 -10.50
N ALA A 14 4.83 -16.81 -10.65
CA ALA A 14 3.36 -16.79 -10.57
C ALA A 14 2.89 -16.42 -9.14
N THR A 15 3.56 -16.98 -8.14
CA THR A 15 3.35 -16.70 -6.71
C THR A 15 3.67 -15.24 -6.36
N ALA A 16 4.71 -14.65 -6.97
CA ALA A 16 5.06 -13.24 -6.79
C ALA A 16 3.97 -12.28 -7.29
N ILE A 17 3.22 -12.65 -8.34
CA ILE A 17 2.11 -11.85 -8.86
C ILE A 17 0.91 -11.88 -7.90
N GLU A 18 0.62 -13.03 -7.28
CA GLU A 18 -0.46 -13.16 -6.31
C GLU A 18 -0.20 -12.34 -5.04
N TYR A 19 0.99 -12.50 -4.44
CA TYR A 19 1.38 -11.69 -3.28
C TYR A 19 1.57 -10.21 -3.66
N GLY A 20 1.99 -9.92 -4.89
CA GLY A 20 2.08 -8.55 -5.43
C GLY A 20 0.72 -7.85 -5.47
N LEU A 21 -0.34 -8.55 -5.90
CA LEU A 21 -1.69 -8.00 -5.94
C LEU A 21 -2.25 -7.75 -4.52
N ILE A 22 -2.01 -8.67 -3.58
CA ILE A 22 -2.39 -8.50 -2.18
C ILE A 22 -1.67 -7.30 -1.56
N ALA A 23 -0.35 -7.19 -1.78
CA ALA A 23 0.46 -6.07 -1.31
C ALA A 23 -0.02 -4.72 -1.89
N ALA A 24 -0.38 -4.68 -3.17
CA ALA A 24 -0.95 -3.50 -3.81
C ALA A 24 -2.29 -3.09 -3.17
N GLY A 25 -3.17 -4.06 -2.87
CA GLY A 25 -4.43 -3.79 -2.17
C GLY A 25 -4.23 -3.20 -0.77
N ILE A 26 -3.30 -3.77 0.01
CA ILE A 26 -2.96 -3.27 1.35
C ILE A 26 -2.37 -1.84 1.26
N ALA A 27 -1.48 -1.59 0.29
CA ALA A 27 -0.89 -0.28 0.09
C ALA A 27 -1.95 0.80 -0.20
N LEU A 28 -2.92 0.51 -1.08
CA LEU A 28 -4.02 1.44 -1.37
C LEU A 28 -4.90 1.73 -0.15
N ALA A 29 -5.20 0.71 0.66
CA ALA A 29 -5.96 0.89 1.89
C ALA A 29 -5.22 1.80 2.90
N ILE A 30 -3.91 1.59 3.06
CA ILE A 30 -3.07 2.43 3.93
C ILE A 30 -3.04 3.88 3.43
N ILE A 31 -2.85 4.10 2.12
CA ILE A 31 -2.84 5.44 1.52
C ILE A 31 -4.16 6.17 1.80
N GLY A 32 -5.31 5.49 1.63
CA GLY A 32 -6.62 6.07 1.94
C GLY A 32 -6.78 6.45 3.42
N ALA A 33 -6.35 5.57 4.32
CA ALA A 33 -6.42 5.80 5.77
C ALA A 33 -5.54 6.98 6.21
N VAL A 34 -4.29 7.03 5.72
CA VAL A 34 -3.33 8.10 6.06
C VAL A 34 -3.79 9.46 5.55
N ASN A 35 -4.37 9.54 4.35
CA ASN A 35 -4.92 10.80 3.83
C ASN A 35 -6.06 11.33 4.73
N THR A 36 -6.98 10.46 5.15
CA THR A 36 -8.10 10.83 6.03
C THR A 36 -7.61 11.28 7.40
N LEU A 37 -6.63 10.57 7.96
CA LEU A 37 -6.00 10.92 9.23
C LEU A 37 -5.27 12.26 9.15
N GLY A 38 -4.50 12.48 8.07
CA GLY A 38 -3.78 13.73 7.82
C GLY A 38 -4.71 14.93 7.76
N SER A 39 -5.81 14.83 7.01
CA SER A 39 -6.84 15.88 6.93
C SER A 39 -7.47 16.16 8.29
N SER A 40 -7.82 15.12 9.04
CA SER A 40 -8.41 15.25 10.37
C SER A 40 -7.47 15.96 11.34
N MET A 41 -6.18 15.57 11.32
CA MET A 41 -5.17 16.16 12.18
C MET A 41 -4.87 17.62 11.80
N SER A 42 -4.79 17.94 10.50
CA SER A 42 -4.66 19.32 10.03
C SER A 42 -5.83 20.18 10.50
N SER A 43 -7.07 19.68 10.40
CA SER A 43 -8.25 20.42 10.88
C SER A 43 -8.13 20.71 12.37
N LYS A 44 -7.72 19.74 13.19
CA LYS A 44 -7.54 19.94 14.64
C LYS A 44 -6.45 20.98 14.95
N PHE A 45 -5.34 20.98 14.22
CA PHE A 45 -4.30 22.00 14.39
C PHE A 45 -4.76 23.38 13.95
N THR A 46 -5.58 23.48 12.89
CA THR A 46 -6.20 24.75 12.47
C THR A 46 -7.18 25.27 13.51
N ASP A 47 -8.04 24.40 14.05
CA ASP A 47 -8.99 24.75 15.12
C ASP A 47 -8.26 25.26 16.36
N LEU A 48 -7.19 24.57 16.76
CA LEU A 48 -6.34 24.97 17.89
C LEU A 48 -5.66 26.31 17.60
N SER A 49 -5.04 26.49 16.43
CA SER A 49 -4.39 27.75 16.04
C SER A 49 -5.36 28.93 16.00
N THR A 50 -6.63 28.67 15.67
CA THR A 50 -7.69 29.68 15.68
C THR A 50 -8.14 30.01 17.09
N SER A 51 -8.19 29.02 17.97
CA SER A 51 -8.61 29.19 19.37
C SER A 51 -7.56 29.89 20.24
N ILE A 52 -6.29 29.90 19.83
CA ILE A 52 -5.17 30.56 20.54
C ILE A 52 -5.00 32.03 20.10
N LYS A 53 -5.58 32.43 18.96
CA LYS A 53 -5.59 33.82 18.48
C LYS A 53 -6.70 34.62 19.14
#